data_AF-A0A0H2R9T6-F1
#
_entry.id   AF-A0A0H2R9T6-F1
#
_cell.length_a   1.000
_cell.length_b   1.000
_cell.length_c   1.000
_cell.angle_alpha   90.00
_cell.angle_beta   90.00
_cell.angle_gamma   90.00
#
_symmetry.space_group_name_H-M   'P 1'
#
loop_
_entity.id
_entity.type
_entity.pdbx_description
1 polymer ?
#
loop_
_entity_poly.entity_id
_entity_poly.type
_entity_poly.pdbx_seq_one_letter_code
_entity_poly.pdbx_strand_id
1 'polypeptide(L)'
;MATRPINTASLSDAPTYQLQCTRSSLFPRLPFTPLVNPLKSEDVRMGNNCSSSSTPMTDTGGSVARRSSSESLSTLAESIMSKDDKRKDARLSISSTTSTLVPSSPTLANEKEKEGTPPTSSTTVPSNRAAYPWSVHDISLLPLELFVEPKVFSPSSPSPNPFPRYGLSAPSTLTSDGQLLLFGGLKHGTPVPTNELYSLSLDCAQSSSRDAPVDLKKIETAADVPSPRVGHGCARLNDVMAVWGGDTSSSLDAPDLELDSKLYLYNMVSREWTRIKMEPDSATPKGRYGHTLSAVGPMLYVFGGQREGTFFNDMWSFDLRSLRDYKTNPLRWELVHEDGAIKVPARRTGHVSVSDGDKIYIFGGTDGQYHYNDTWMFCTSTRTWTELSCIGYIPSAREGHAAAAANGRMYIFGGRGVNGEDLADLAAFCFQKRRWYMFQNMGPAPCARSGHAMATFGSRVVVVGGESSIAQCEDDKGRKAKESCSKIHILDTRHIKYPS
;
A
#
# COMPACT_ATOMS: atom_id res chain seq x y z
N MET A 1 63.77 -43.24 -9.56
CA MET A 1 63.07 -43.54 -10.83
C MET A 1 61.64 -43.88 -10.48
N ALA A 2 60.58 -43.27 -10.99
CA ALA A 2 60.44 -42.10 -11.82
C ALA A 2 59.07 -41.47 -11.47
N THR A 3 59.06 -40.15 -11.46
CA THR A 3 57.97 -39.24 -11.13
C THR A 3 57.17 -38.85 -12.37
N ARG A 4 55.83 -38.81 -12.24
CA ARG A 4 54.88 -37.85 -12.88
C ARG A 4 54.72 -37.94 -14.43
N PRO A 5 53.57 -37.53 -15.02
CA PRO A 5 53.05 -36.17 -14.87
C PRO A 5 51.54 -35.98 -14.64
N ILE A 6 51.30 -34.93 -13.85
CA ILE A 6 50.12 -34.07 -13.89
C ILE A 6 50.10 -33.42 -15.26
N ASN A 7 48.97 -33.47 -15.96
CA ASN A 7 48.76 -32.67 -17.16
C ASN A 7 47.63 -31.68 -16.92
N THR A 8 48.03 -30.40 -16.89
CA THR A 8 47.22 -29.20 -17.01
C THR A 8 46.71 -29.06 -18.43
N ALA A 9 45.41 -28.87 -18.62
CA ALA A 9 44.86 -28.38 -19.89
C ALA A 9 43.68 -27.43 -19.62
N SER A 10 43.96 -26.15 -19.81
CA SER A 10 43.10 -25.07 -20.33
C SER A 10 41.58 -25.17 -20.14
N LEU A 11 41.05 -24.24 -19.33
CA LEU A 11 39.71 -23.68 -19.50
C LEU A 11 39.59 -23.10 -20.91
N SER A 12 38.89 -23.81 -21.80
CA SER A 12 38.39 -23.28 -23.07
C SER A 12 36.88 -23.11 -22.96
N ASP A 13 36.44 -21.92 -23.32
CA ASP A 13 35.08 -21.38 -23.28
C ASP A 13 33.97 -22.37 -23.64
N ALA A 14 33.11 -22.66 -22.66
CA ALA A 14 31.76 -23.13 -22.91
C ALA A 14 30.82 -21.94 -22.69
N PRO A 15 29.87 -21.65 -23.61
CA PRO A 15 29.10 -20.42 -23.58
C PRO A 15 28.18 -20.45 -22.36
N THR A 16 28.45 -19.56 -21.42
CA THR A 16 27.48 -19.16 -20.40
C THR A 16 26.26 -18.66 -21.15
N TYR A 17 25.16 -19.42 -21.12
CA TYR A 17 23.84 -18.84 -21.39
C TYR A 17 23.55 -17.84 -20.26
N GLN A 18 24.10 -16.64 -20.41
CA GLN A 18 23.61 -15.46 -19.73
C GLN A 18 22.19 -15.24 -20.26
N LEU A 19 21.21 -15.72 -19.50
CA LEU A 19 19.89 -15.12 -19.55
C LEU A 19 20.06 -13.70 -19.00
N GLN A 20 20.38 -12.77 -19.90
CA GLN A 20 20.21 -11.35 -19.67
C GLN A 20 18.73 -11.14 -19.33
N CYS A 21 18.44 -11.00 -18.04
CA CYS A 21 17.15 -10.56 -17.54
C CYS A 21 16.98 -9.09 -17.95
N THR A 22 16.54 -8.89 -19.19
CA THR A 22 16.24 -7.59 -19.76
C THR A 22 14.81 -7.24 -19.39
N ARG A 23 14.66 -6.19 -18.57
CA ARG A 23 13.42 -5.40 -18.37
C ARG A 23 12.19 -6.14 -17.83
N SER A 24 12.08 -6.31 -16.51
CA SER A 24 10.76 -6.59 -15.89
C SER A 24 10.64 -6.17 -14.42
N SER A 25 11.24 -5.07 -13.98
CA SER A 25 10.79 -4.45 -12.70
C SER A 25 9.34 -3.96 -12.85
N LEU A 26 8.56 -3.89 -11.77
CA LEU A 26 7.16 -3.39 -11.76
C LEU A 26 7.06 -1.91 -12.15
N PHE A 27 8.22 -1.25 -12.18
CA PHE A 27 8.42 0.14 -12.48
C PHE A 27 9.51 0.29 -13.56
N PRO A 28 9.35 -0.29 -14.77
CA PRO A 28 10.30 -0.01 -15.84
C PRO A 28 9.98 1.38 -16.39
N ARG A 29 10.95 2.29 -16.42
CA ARG A 29 10.84 3.44 -17.34
C ARG A 29 10.67 2.89 -18.74
N LEU A 30 9.66 3.39 -19.46
CA LEU A 30 9.35 2.99 -20.83
C LEU A 30 10.61 3.03 -21.71
N PRO A 31 10.81 2.07 -22.64
CA PRO A 31 11.97 2.05 -23.52
C PRO A 31 12.09 3.32 -24.38
N PHE A 32 13.28 3.92 -24.40
CA PHE A 32 13.73 4.76 -25.51
C PHE A 32 13.77 3.94 -26.80
N THR A 33 13.05 4.36 -27.83
CA THR A 33 13.33 4.01 -29.23
C THR A 33 14.06 5.18 -29.88
N PRO A 34 15.32 5.04 -30.32
CA PRO A 34 15.97 6.08 -31.10
C PRO A 34 15.33 6.10 -32.49
N LEU A 35 14.62 7.18 -32.82
CA LEU A 35 14.29 7.48 -34.20
C LEU A 35 15.59 7.87 -34.92
N VAL A 36 16.05 6.97 -35.78
CA VAL A 36 17.05 7.26 -36.80
C VAL A 36 16.39 8.19 -37.81
N ASN A 37 16.77 9.47 -37.81
CA ASN A 37 16.50 10.37 -38.94
C ASN A 37 17.81 10.56 -39.73
N PRO A 38 17.82 10.31 -41.05
CA PRO A 38 18.92 10.73 -41.90
C PRO A 38 18.84 12.24 -42.15
N LEU A 39 20.01 12.86 -42.04
CA LEU A 39 20.32 14.26 -42.33
C LEU A 39 19.73 14.75 -43.66
N LYS A 40 19.30 16.01 -43.67
CA LYS A 40 19.70 17.01 -44.68
C LYS A 40 19.64 18.42 -44.10
N SER A 41 20.80 19.08 -44.20
CA SER A 41 21.11 20.48 -43.95
C SER A 41 20.41 21.41 -44.94
N GLU A 42 20.07 22.63 -44.51
CA GLU A 42 20.48 23.87 -45.19
C GLU A 42 20.18 25.11 -44.33
N ASP A 43 21.05 26.10 -44.48
CA ASP A 43 21.21 27.36 -43.75
C ASP A 43 20.06 28.38 -43.91
N VAL A 44 19.98 29.38 -43.02
CA VAL A 44 20.10 30.84 -43.33
C VAL A 44 19.52 31.75 -42.22
N ARG A 45 20.44 32.57 -41.65
CA ARG A 45 20.39 34.00 -41.19
C ARG A 45 19.28 34.57 -40.26
N MET A 46 19.77 35.08 -39.12
CA MET A 46 19.73 36.47 -38.57
C MET A 46 18.45 37.34 -38.73
N GLY A 47 17.98 37.90 -37.61
CA GLY A 47 17.14 39.11 -37.61
C GLY A 47 16.56 39.50 -36.25
N ASN A 48 16.90 40.71 -35.79
CA ASN A 48 16.63 41.34 -34.49
C ASN A 48 15.17 41.69 -34.14
N ASN A 49 14.98 41.94 -32.84
CA ASN A 49 14.09 42.91 -32.15
C ASN A 49 12.57 42.73 -32.23
N CYS A 50 11.94 42.68 -31.04
CA CYS A 50 11.03 43.74 -30.59
C CYS A 50 10.58 43.55 -29.13
N SER A 51 10.71 44.62 -28.36
CA SER A 51 10.15 44.87 -27.05
C SER A 51 8.66 45.25 -27.14
N SER A 52 7.82 44.80 -26.22
CA SER A 52 6.66 45.57 -25.78
C SER A 52 6.17 45.18 -24.38
N SER A 53 5.87 46.23 -23.64
CA SER A 53 5.29 46.34 -22.30
C SER A 53 3.87 45.80 -22.19
N SER A 54 3.49 45.28 -21.03
CA SER A 54 2.09 45.32 -20.57
C SER A 54 2.00 45.53 -19.06
N THR A 55 1.09 46.43 -18.69
CA THR A 55 0.72 46.95 -17.37
C THR A 55 -0.11 45.94 -16.56
N PRO A 56 -0.15 46.04 -15.21
CA PRO A 56 -0.85 45.08 -14.37
C PRO A 56 -2.33 45.44 -14.21
N MET A 57 -3.21 44.46 -14.47
CA MET A 57 -4.63 44.51 -14.10
C MET A 57 -4.79 44.10 -12.63
N THR A 58 -5.41 44.97 -11.84
CA THR A 58 -5.90 44.71 -10.49
C THR A 58 -7.16 43.83 -10.56
N ASP A 59 -7.11 42.64 -9.95
CA ASP A 59 -8.31 41.82 -9.72
C ASP A 59 -8.67 41.85 -8.22
N THR A 60 -9.93 42.17 -7.96
CA THR A 60 -10.55 42.34 -6.65
C THR A 60 -11.49 41.17 -6.40
N GLY A 61 -11.31 40.48 -5.26
CA GLY A 61 -12.41 39.82 -4.56
C GLY A 61 -12.40 38.29 -4.60
N GLY A 62 -12.02 37.70 -3.46
CA GLY A 62 -12.15 36.27 -3.19
C GLY A 62 -11.02 35.66 -2.36
N SER A 63 -10.47 36.39 -1.37
CA SER A 63 -9.44 35.83 -0.49
C SER A 63 -10.08 34.85 0.50
N VAL A 64 -10.04 33.56 0.17
CA VAL A 64 -10.10 32.50 1.19
C VAL A 64 -8.87 32.70 2.04
N ALA A 65 -9.04 33.11 3.30
CA ALA A 65 -7.94 33.33 4.23
C ALA A 65 -7.12 32.03 4.36
N ARG A 66 -5.96 31.98 3.70
CA ARG A 66 -5.01 30.88 3.90
C ARG A 66 -4.56 30.92 5.35
N ARG A 67 -4.81 29.84 6.10
CA ARG A 67 -4.22 29.66 7.43
C ARG A 67 -2.71 29.80 7.34
N SER A 68 -2.12 30.45 8.33
CA SER A 68 -0.66 30.57 8.37
C SER A 68 -0.02 29.18 8.48
N SER A 69 1.16 28.99 7.88
CA SER A 69 1.87 27.70 7.96
C SER A 69 2.10 27.21 9.40
N SER A 70 2.18 28.13 10.37
CA SER A 70 2.29 27.82 11.79
C SER A 70 1.01 27.25 12.40
N GLU A 71 -0.16 27.75 12.01
CA GLU A 71 -1.45 27.25 12.50
C GLU A 71 -1.78 25.87 11.93
N SER A 72 -1.32 25.58 10.70
CA SER A 72 -1.48 24.25 10.10
C SER A 72 -0.69 23.19 10.88
N LEU A 73 0.57 23.49 11.23
CA LEU A 73 1.43 22.57 11.98
C LEU A 73 0.94 22.33 13.41
N SER A 74 0.42 23.36 14.10
CA SER A 74 -0.16 23.17 15.44
C SER A 74 -1.40 22.29 15.39
N THR A 75 -2.30 22.52 14.42
CA THR A 75 -3.50 21.71 14.22
C THR A 75 -3.15 20.25 13.93
N LEU A 76 -2.14 20.00 13.08
CA LEU A 76 -1.63 18.66 12.81
C LEU A 76 -1.05 17.98 14.05
N ALA A 77 -0.25 18.71 14.82
CA ALA A 77 0.34 18.20 16.05
C ALA A 77 -0.72 17.81 17.09
N GLU A 78 -1.85 18.52 17.13
CA GLU A 78 -3.01 18.16 17.95
C GLU A 78 -3.72 16.90 17.42
N SER A 79 -4.00 16.83 16.11
CA SER A 79 -4.62 15.66 15.48
C SER A 79 -3.80 14.37 15.67
N ILE A 80 -2.47 14.49 15.68
CA ILE A 80 -1.56 13.36 15.91
C ILE A 80 -1.65 12.85 17.36
N MET A 81 -1.96 13.72 18.32
CA MET A 81 -1.75 13.42 19.73
C MET A 81 -3.03 13.24 20.55
N SER A 82 -4.19 13.65 20.02
CA SER A 82 -5.49 13.65 20.72
C SER A 82 -5.97 12.29 21.25
N LYS A 83 -5.33 11.18 20.85
CA LYS A 83 -5.66 9.81 21.27
C LYS A 83 -4.61 9.15 22.18
N ASP A 84 -3.38 9.67 22.26
CA ASP A 84 -2.31 9.07 23.08
C ASP A 84 -2.46 9.35 24.58
N ASP A 85 -2.98 10.52 24.96
CA ASP A 85 -3.20 10.85 26.36
C ASP A 85 -4.28 9.96 27.00
N LYS A 86 -5.29 9.52 26.25
CA LYS A 86 -6.34 8.61 26.76
C LYS A 86 -5.87 7.17 26.99
N ARG A 87 -4.76 6.74 26.38
CA ARG A 87 -4.19 5.39 26.57
C ARG A 87 -3.35 5.25 27.84
N LYS A 88 -2.85 6.37 28.40
CA LYS A 88 -2.12 6.34 29.68
C LYS A 88 -3.05 6.12 30.88
N ASP A 89 -4.28 6.66 30.83
CA ASP A 89 -5.25 6.52 31.92
C ASP A 89 -5.95 5.15 31.96
N ALA A 90 -6.12 4.49 30.82
CA ALA A 90 -6.78 3.19 30.73
C ALA A 90 -5.93 2.00 31.21
N ARG A 91 -4.62 2.19 31.45
CA ARG A 91 -3.69 1.12 31.85
C ARG A 91 -3.55 0.96 33.37
N LEU A 92 -4.19 1.81 34.16
CA LEU A 92 -4.13 1.81 35.63
C LEU A 92 -5.38 1.20 36.30
N SER A 93 -6.37 0.72 35.56
CA SER A 93 -7.67 0.33 36.14
C SER A 93 -8.28 -0.96 35.59
N ILE A 94 -7.56 -2.09 35.63
CA ILE A 94 -8.21 -3.41 35.54
C ILE A 94 -7.52 -4.40 36.49
N SER A 95 -8.08 -4.55 37.70
CA SER A 95 -7.82 -5.69 38.59
C SER A 95 -9.09 -6.56 38.69
N SER A 96 -8.93 -7.83 38.30
CA SER A 96 -9.61 -9.05 38.78
C SER A 96 -11.07 -8.97 39.27
N THR A 97 -11.97 -9.64 38.53
CA THR A 97 -13.00 -10.49 39.17
C THR A 97 -13.42 -11.60 38.21
N THR A 98 -13.27 -12.85 38.68
CA THR A 98 -13.66 -14.09 38.02
C THR A 98 -15.08 -14.44 38.45
N SER A 99 -15.95 -14.84 37.52
CA SER A 99 -17.23 -15.48 37.85
C SER A 99 -17.53 -16.61 36.86
N THR A 100 -17.61 -17.82 37.42
CA THR A 100 -17.95 -19.09 36.78
C THR A 100 -19.47 -19.29 36.78
N LEU A 101 -20.06 -19.56 35.62
CA LEU A 101 -21.41 -20.13 35.51
C LEU A 101 -21.40 -21.28 34.49
N VAL A 102 -21.87 -22.43 34.96
CA VAL A 102 -22.06 -23.71 34.25
C VAL A 102 -23.41 -23.68 33.51
N PRO A 103 -23.55 -24.25 32.30
CA PRO A 103 -24.86 -24.49 31.72
C PRO A 103 -25.28 -25.97 31.82
N SER A 104 -26.51 -26.18 32.26
CA SER A 104 -27.26 -27.44 32.27
C SER A 104 -27.93 -27.73 30.92
N SER A 105 -27.85 -28.98 30.47
CA SER A 105 -28.46 -29.52 29.25
C SER A 105 -29.99 -29.72 29.37
N PRO A 106 -30.69 -29.92 28.23
CA PRO A 106 -31.67 -31.00 28.18
C PRO A 106 -31.66 -31.84 26.88
N THR A 107 -31.66 -33.16 27.12
CA THR A 107 -32.42 -34.29 26.53
C THR A 107 -33.02 -34.27 25.12
N LEU A 108 -32.71 -35.36 24.40
CA LEU A 108 -33.36 -35.89 23.20
C LEU A 108 -34.79 -36.41 23.46
N ALA A 109 -35.67 -36.26 22.47
CA ALA A 109 -36.79 -37.17 22.23
C ALA A 109 -36.93 -37.41 20.71
N ASN A 110 -37.00 -38.69 20.35
CA ASN A 110 -37.28 -39.25 19.03
C ASN A 110 -38.77 -39.09 18.69
N GLU A 111 -39.11 -38.84 17.42
CA GLU A 111 -40.33 -39.41 16.83
C GLU A 111 -40.30 -39.52 15.29
N LYS A 112 -41.06 -40.51 14.82
CA LYS A 112 -40.99 -41.30 13.58
C LYS A 112 -41.36 -40.60 12.26
N GLU A 113 -40.84 -41.20 11.18
CA GLU A 113 -41.20 -41.00 9.77
C GLU A 113 -42.67 -41.32 9.43
N LYS A 114 -43.21 -40.56 8.47
CA LYS A 114 -44.31 -41.00 7.58
C LYS A 114 -44.21 -40.29 6.23
N GLU A 115 -44.19 -41.08 5.16
CA GLU A 115 -44.21 -40.64 3.75
C GLU A 115 -45.57 -40.04 3.33
N GLY A 116 -45.51 -39.03 2.43
CA GLY A 116 -46.64 -38.51 1.65
C GLY A 116 -46.24 -37.27 0.84
N THR A 117 -46.25 -37.36 -0.49
CA THR A 117 -46.06 -36.27 -1.48
C THR A 117 -47.41 -35.79 -2.06
N PRO A 118 -47.50 -34.64 -2.76
CA PRO A 118 -47.06 -33.28 -2.40
C PRO A 118 -48.24 -32.26 -2.53
N PRO A 119 -48.03 -30.96 -2.21
CA PRO A 119 -48.41 -29.98 -3.22
C PRO A 119 -47.39 -28.84 -3.41
N THR A 120 -47.41 -28.34 -4.63
CA THR A 120 -46.68 -27.21 -5.18
C THR A 120 -46.90 -25.91 -4.39
N SER A 121 -45.84 -25.39 -3.79
CA SER A 121 -45.70 -23.97 -3.49
C SER A 121 -44.24 -23.55 -3.67
N SER A 122 -44.04 -22.60 -4.59
CA SER A 122 -42.77 -21.92 -4.86
C SER A 122 -42.19 -21.35 -3.58
N THR A 123 -41.26 -22.08 -2.97
CA THR A 123 -40.50 -21.60 -1.82
C THR A 123 -39.14 -21.18 -2.35
N THR A 124 -38.86 -19.88 -2.27
CA THR A 124 -37.52 -19.34 -2.47
C THR A 124 -36.58 -20.03 -1.50
N VAL A 125 -35.73 -20.91 -2.03
CA VAL A 125 -34.65 -21.54 -1.26
C VAL A 125 -33.75 -20.39 -0.78
N PRO A 126 -33.55 -20.20 0.54
CA PRO A 126 -32.47 -19.35 1.01
C PRO A 126 -31.19 -20.01 0.53
N SER A 127 -30.47 -19.37 -0.37
CA SER A 127 -29.18 -19.86 -0.84
C SER A 127 -28.25 -19.95 0.37
N ASN A 128 -28.12 -21.14 0.94
CA ASN A 128 -27.20 -21.42 2.04
C ASN A 128 -25.78 -21.53 1.46
N ARG A 129 -25.28 -20.43 0.90
CA ARG A 129 -23.93 -20.35 0.34
C ARG A 129 -22.98 -20.44 1.52
N ALA A 130 -22.18 -21.50 1.60
CA ALA A 130 -21.17 -21.66 2.64
C ALA A 130 -20.39 -20.34 2.83
N ALA A 131 -20.30 -19.88 4.09
CA ALA A 131 -19.65 -18.62 4.41
C ALA A 131 -18.13 -18.75 4.23
N TYR A 132 -17.66 -18.67 2.98
CA TYR A 132 -16.23 -18.59 2.69
C TYR A 132 -15.59 -17.37 3.37
N PRO A 133 -14.26 -17.39 3.59
CA PRO A 133 -13.56 -16.22 4.13
C PRO A 133 -13.54 -15.00 3.20
N TRP A 134 -13.42 -15.19 1.88
CA TRP A 134 -13.45 -14.09 0.90
C TRP A 134 -14.86 -13.70 0.50
N SER A 135 -15.16 -12.42 0.39
CA SER A 135 -16.30 -11.86 -0.34
C SER A 135 -15.84 -10.87 -1.39
N VAL A 136 -16.68 -10.63 -2.40
CA VAL A 136 -16.42 -9.71 -3.51
C VAL A 136 -17.51 -8.66 -3.54
N HIS A 137 -17.10 -7.42 -3.68
CA HIS A 137 -17.98 -6.27 -3.59
C HIS A 137 -17.83 -5.39 -4.83
N ASP A 138 -18.98 -4.97 -5.34
CA ASP A 138 -19.08 -3.89 -6.31
C ASP A 138 -18.79 -2.53 -5.66
N ILE A 139 -18.45 -1.55 -6.50
CA ILE A 139 -18.22 -0.18 -6.05
C ILE A 139 -19.44 0.66 -6.37
N SER A 140 -19.95 1.33 -5.35
CA SER A 140 -20.94 2.41 -5.47
C SER A 140 -20.19 3.74 -5.51
N LEU A 141 -20.23 4.43 -6.64
CA LEU A 141 -19.53 5.70 -6.84
C LEU A 141 -20.39 6.85 -6.33
N LEU A 142 -20.03 7.39 -5.17
CA LEU A 142 -20.69 8.54 -4.58
C LEU A 142 -20.20 9.85 -5.25
N PRO A 143 -20.97 10.95 -5.16
CA PRO A 143 -20.53 12.22 -5.68
C PRO A 143 -19.23 12.73 -5.04
N LEU A 144 -18.51 13.57 -5.79
CA LEU A 144 -17.26 14.19 -5.35
C LEU A 144 -17.48 15.01 -4.07
N GLU A 145 -16.55 14.88 -3.12
CA GLU A 145 -16.57 15.70 -1.92
C GLU A 145 -15.75 16.99 -2.11
N LEU A 146 -16.45 18.13 -2.22
CA LEU A 146 -15.84 19.45 -2.46
C LEU A 146 -15.27 20.08 -1.18
N PHE A 147 -14.25 20.92 -1.36
CA PHE A 147 -13.58 21.64 -0.26
C PHE A 147 -14.41 22.81 0.31
N VAL A 148 -15.25 23.47 -0.50
CA VAL A 148 -15.84 24.79 -0.19
C VAL A 148 -17.18 24.72 0.57
N GLU A 149 -17.30 25.49 1.66
CA GLU A 149 -18.58 26.02 2.15
C GLU A 149 -18.80 27.45 1.60
N PRO A 150 -20.03 27.82 1.20
CA PRO A 150 -21.27 27.12 1.49
C PRO A 150 -21.55 26.00 0.47
N LYS A 151 -22.28 24.97 0.92
CA LYS A 151 -22.80 23.83 0.14
C LYS A 151 -23.85 24.27 -0.91
N VAL A 152 -23.62 25.35 -1.66
CA VAL A 152 -24.58 25.93 -2.61
C VAL A 152 -24.78 25.00 -3.82
N PHE A 153 -23.78 24.18 -4.14
CA PHE A 153 -23.85 23.12 -5.13
C PHE A 153 -23.17 21.86 -4.60
N SER A 154 -23.97 20.86 -4.20
CA SER A 154 -23.48 19.49 -4.12
C SER A 154 -23.42 18.93 -5.54
N PRO A 155 -22.25 18.51 -6.05
CA PRO A 155 -22.19 17.87 -7.36
C PRO A 155 -23.11 16.65 -7.33
N SER A 156 -23.97 16.51 -8.34
CA SER A 156 -24.86 15.36 -8.49
C SER A 156 -24.20 14.20 -9.24
N SER A 157 -23.15 14.51 -10.02
CA SER A 157 -22.42 13.52 -10.80
C SER A 157 -21.57 12.61 -9.90
N PRO A 158 -21.56 11.29 -10.16
CA PRO A 158 -20.73 10.35 -9.42
C PRO A 158 -19.24 10.62 -9.62
N SER A 159 -18.43 10.25 -8.63
CA SER A 159 -16.96 10.29 -8.74
C SER A 159 -16.46 9.44 -9.91
N PRO A 160 -15.37 9.86 -10.61
CA PRO A 160 -14.79 9.03 -11.66
C PRO A 160 -14.20 7.74 -11.07
N ASN A 161 -14.42 6.61 -11.72
CA ASN A 161 -13.88 5.32 -11.28
C ASN A 161 -12.34 5.36 -11.29
N PRO A 162 -11.65 5.08 -10.16
CA PRO A 162 -10.20 5.14 -10.11
C PRO A 162 -9.50 3.91 -10.68
N PHE A 163 -10.20 2.82 -10.99
CA PHE A 163 -9.61 1.52 -11.33
C PHE A 163 -9.71 1.16 -12.83
N PRO A 164 -8.81 0.31 -13.36
CA PRO A 164 -7.66 -0.30 -12.67
C PRO A 164 -6.56 0.72 -12.38
N ARG A 165 -5.96 0.58 -11.19
CA ARG A 165 -4.92 1.47 -10.67
C ARG A 165 -3.92 0.65 -9.89
N TYR A 166 -2.64 0.83 -10.20
CA TYR A 166 -1.55 0.11 -9.57
C TYR A 166 -0.51 1.08 -9.01
N GLY A 167 0.30 0.58 -8.07
CA GLY A 167 1.30 1.37 -7.36
C GLY A 167 0.71 2.56 -6.58
N LEU A 168 -0.59 2.50 -6.28
CA LEU A 168 -1.23 3.39 -5.31
C LEU A 168 -0.73 3.05 -3.91
N SER A 169 -0.84 3.99 -2.98
CA SER A 169 -0.64 3.70 -1.56
C SER A 169 -1.96 3.82 -0.81
N ALA A 170 -2.13 2.96 0.19
CA ALA A 170 -3.22 3.02 1.14
C ALA A 170 -2.68 2.64 2.52
N PRO A 171 -3.06 3.35 3.60
CA PRO A 171 -2.63 2.99 4.93
C PRO A 171 -3.03 1.55 5.27
N SER A 172 -2.16 0.82 5.96
CA SER A 172 -2.38 -0.58 6.33
C SER A 172 -3.58 -0.81 7.26
N THR A 173 -4.16 0.25 7.82
CA THR A 173 -5.37 0.20 8.65
C THR A 173 -6.35 1.30 8.28
N LEU A 174 -7.63 0.93 8.28
CA LEU A 174 -8.74 1.86 8.11
C LEU A 174 -8.93 2.71 9.38
N THR A 175 -9.66 3.81 9.23
CA THR A 175 -10.12 4.62 10.36
C THR A 175 -11.15 3.85 11.20
N SER A 176 -11.46 4.34 12.40
CA SER A 176 -12.42 3.71 13.31
C SER A 176 -13.85 3.65 12.76
N ASP A 177 -14.19 4.55 11.85
CA ASP A 177 -15.46 4.61 11.12
C ASP A 177 -15.41 3.85 9.77
N GLY A 178 -14.35 3.10 9.50
CA GLY A 178 -14.28 2.21 8.33
C GLY A 178 -13.88 2.89 7.02
N GLN A 179 -13.20 4.03 7.06
CA GLN A 179 -12.69 4.70 5.86
C GLN A 179 -11.26 4.26 5.53
N LEU A 180 -11.03 3.96 4.26
CA LEU A 180 -9.72 3.71 3.65
C LEU A 180 -9.38 4.81 2.65
N LEU A 181 -8.27 5.51 2.87
CA LEU A 181 -7.74 6.47 1.91
C LEU A 181 -6.88 5.78 0.85
N LEU A 182 -7.09 6.13 -0.42
CA LEU A 182 -6.32 5.67 -1.57
C LEU A 182 -5.69 6.87 -2.26
N PHE A 183 -4.36 6.93 -2.31
CA PHE A 183 -3.64 8.08 -2.87
C PHE A 183 -2.71 7.69 -4.02
N GLY A 184 -2.72 8.53 -5.05
CA GLY A 184 -1.83 8.46 -6.20
C GLY A 184 -1.95 7.16 -7.00
N GLY A 185 -0.82 6.67 -7.51
CA GLY A 185 -0.75 5.51 -8.39
C GLY A 185 -0.95 5.85 -9.86
N LEU A 186 -0.74 4.85 -10.72
CA LEU A 186 -0.93 4.97 -12.17
C LEU A 186 -2.27 4.33 -12.57
N LYS A 187 -3.08 5.06 -13.34
CA LYS A 187 -4.31 4.51 -13.93
C LYS A 187 -3.96 3.76 -15.21
N HIS A 188 -4.59 2.62 -15.43
CA HIS A 188 -4.41 1.87 -16.67
C HIS A 188 -4.71 2.74 -17.90
N GLY A 189 -3.85 2.67 -18.91
CA GLY A 189 -3.97 3.48 -20.13
C GLY A 189 -3.53 4.93 -20.01
N THR A 190 -3.02 5.35 -18.84
CA THR A 190 -2.42 6.69 -18.66
C THR A 190 -0.90 6.58 -18.47
N PRO A 191 -0.10 7.42 -19.14
CA PRO A 191 1.36 7.39 -19.02
C PRO A 191 1.90 8.15 -17.81
N VAL A 192 1.04 8.90 -17.10
CA VAL A 192 1.44 9.80 -16.00
C VAL A 192 0.72 9.39 -14.73
N PRO A 193 1.43 9.29 -13.58
CA PRO A 193 0.81 9.05 -12.28
C PRO A 193 -0.25 10.10 -11.94
N THR A 194 -1.06 9.82 -10.91
CA THR A 194 -2.04 10.77 -10.38
C THR A 194 -1.65 11.24 -8.97
N ASN A 195 -2.23 12.35 -8.51
CA ASN A 195 -2.24 12.78 -7.11
C ASN A 195 -3.67 12.81 -6.55
N GLU A 196 -4.56 11.98 -7.11
CA GLU A 196 -5.95 11.94 -6.66
C GLU A 196 -6.07 11.18 -5.34
N LEU A 197 -6.90 11.70 -4.44
CA LEU A 197 -7.29 11.05 -3.20
C LEU A 197 -8.72 10.53 -3.31
N TYR A 198 -8.92 9.27 -2.90
CA TYR A 198 -10.23 8.64 -2.77
C TYR A 198 -10.43 8.13 -1.34
N SER A 199 -11.67 8.15 -0.87
CA SER A 199 -12.10 7.46 0.36
C SER A 199 -13.06 6.34 0.01
N LEU A 200 -12.69 5.13 0.44
CA LEU A 200 -13.48 3.91 0.37
C LEU A 200 -14.07 3.65 1.75
N SER A 201 -15.40 3.55 1.85
CA SER A 201 -16.11 3.40 3.12
C SER A 201 -16.64 1.98 3.28
N LEU A 202 -16.19 1.28 4.31
CA LEU A 202 -16.78 0.02 4.74
C LEU A 202 -17.85 0.29 5.79
N ASP A 203 -19.09 -0.02 5.46
CA ASP A 203 -20.19 0.20 6.39
C ASP A 203 -20.06 -0.70 7.63
N CYS A 204 -20.00 -0.06 8.80
CA CYS A 204 -19.71 -0.71 10.08
C CYS A 204 -20.96 -1.15 10.84
N ALA A 205 -22.15 -0.60 10.51
CA ALA A 205 -23.33 -0.64 11.38
C ALA A 205 -24.62 -1.25 10.78
N GLN A 206 -24.73 -1.46 9.45
CA GLN A 206 -25.91 -2.02 8.76
C GLN A 206 -25.42 -2.68 7.44
N SER A 207 -26.02 -3.66 6.76
CA SER A 207 -27.03 -4.67 7.05
C SER A 207 -26.92 -5.81 5.99
N SER A 208 -27.34 -7.00 6.39
CA SER A 208 -27.98 -8.09 5.63
C SER A 208 -27.31 -8.83 4.44
N SER A 209 -26.38 -8.25 3.67
CA SER A 209 -25.79 -8.96 2.52
C SER A 209 -24.26 -8.94 2.54
N ARG A 210 -23.66 -10.14 2.48
CA ARG A 210 -22.22 -10.36 2.35
C ARG A 210 -21.64 -9.77 1.04
N ASP A 211 -22.50 -9.45 0.07
CA ASP A 211 -22.12 -8.98 -1.26
C ASP A 211 -22.58 -7.52 -1.50
N ALA A 212 -22.89 -6.76 -0.43
CA ALA A 212 -23.30 -5.36 -0.55
C ALA A 212 -22.18 -4.51 -1.19
N PRO A 213 -22.52 -3.52 -2.05
CA PRO A 213 -21.53 -2.66 -2.65
C PRO A 213 -20.80 -1.82 -1.58
N VAL A 214 -19.57 -1.45 -1.88
CA VAL A 214 -18.73 -0.58 -1.06
C VAL A 214 -18.74 0.82 -1.65
N ASP A 215 -19.00 1.82 -0.82
CA ASP A 215 -19.04 3.21 -1.26
C ASP A 215 -17.63 3.77 -1.48
N LEU A 216 -17.48 4.52 -2.57
CA LEU A 216 -16.23 5.16 -2.96
C LEU A 216 -16.50 6.57 -3.46
N LYS A 217 -15.74 7.54 -2.93
CA LYS A 217 -15.78 8.94 -3.39
C LYS A 217 -14.38 9.49 -3.61
N LYS A 218 -14.24 10.34 -4.62
CA LYS A 218 -13.08 11.21 -4.76
C LYS A 218 -13.17 12.32 -3.71
N ILE A 219 -12.03 12.70 -3.14
CA ILE A 219 -11.92 13.80 -2.20
C ILE A 219 -11.12 14.92 -2.87
N GLU A 220 -11.65 16.14 -2.84
CA GLU A 220 -10.88 17.33 -3.18
C GLU A 220 -9.96 17.70 -2.01
N THR A 221 -8.69 17.97 -2.30
CA THR A 221 -7.69 18.31 -1.30
C THR A 221 -7.02 19.64 -1.63
N ALA A 222 -6.63 20.38 -0.61
CA ALA A 222 -6.04 21.71 -0.77
C ALA A 222 -4.65 21.84 -0.11
N ALA A 223 -4.10 23.05 -0.18
CA ALA A 223 -2.79 23.45 0.37
C ALA A 223 -1.60 22.76 -0.32
N ASP A 224 -0.69 22.13 0.42
CA ASP A 224 0.56 21.59 -0.10
C ASP A 224 0.37 20.20 -0.76
N VAL A 225 -0.52 20.11 -1.75
CA VAL A 225 -0.86 18.83 -2.39
C VAL A 225 0.40 18.20 -3.01
N PRO A 226 0.73 16.93 -2.71
CA PRO A 226 1.86 16.25 -3.32
C PRO A 226 1.69 16.17 -4.85
N SER A 227 2.81 16.25 -5.57
CA SER A 227 2.81 15.99 -7.02
C SER A 227 2.33 14.56 -7.34
N PRO A 228 1.82 14.31 -8.56
CA PRO A 228 1.45 12.97 -8.99
C PRO A 228 2.58 11.96 -8.82
N ARG A 229 2.26 10.79 -8.26
CA ARG A 229 3.28 9.82 -7.87
C ARG A 229 2.79 8.38 -7.83
N VAL A 230 3.73 7.45 -8.01
CA VAL A 230 3.50 5.99 -7.94
C VAL A 230 4.58 5.32 -7.10
N GLY A 231 4.26 4.22 -6.41
CA GLY A 231 5.22 3.46 -5.60
C GLY A 231 5.76 4.24 -4.38
N HIS A 232 4.99 5.20 -3.87
CA HIS A 232 5.30 5.95 -2.65
C HIS A 232 4.85 5.17 -1.42
N GLY A 233 5.48 5.44 -0.27
CA GLY A 233 5.06 4.90 1.01
C GLY A 233 3.98 5.77 1.63
N CYS A 234 3.04 5.14 2.34
CA CYS A 234 2.10 5.84 3.20
C CYS A 234 1.95 5.14 4.55
N ALA A 235 1.68 5.92 5.59
CA ALA A 235 1.31 5.41 6.90
C ALA A 235 0.27 6.33 7.53
N ARG A 236 -0.65 5.77 8.33
CA ARG A 236 -1.64 6.56 9.06
C ARG A 236 -1.32 6.56 10.54
N LEU A 237 -1.36 7.74 11.13
CA LEU A 237 -1.36 7.94 12.57
C LEU A 237 -2.59 8.77 12.93
N ASN A 238 -3.54 8.15 13.63
CA ASN A 238 -4.81 8.78 13.99
C ASN A 238 -5.51 9.36 12.75
N ASP A 239 -5.82 10.65 12.77
CA ASP A 239 -6.57 11.32 11.70
C ASP A 239 -5.61 12.01 10.71
N VAL A 240 -4.35 11.56 10.67
CA VAL A 240 -3.31 12.07 9.76
C VAL A 240 -2.74 10.92 8.93
N MET A 241 -2.67 11.12 7.62
CA MET A 241 -1.98 10.23 6.69
C MET A 241 -0.66 10.87 6.26
N ALA A 242 0.44 10.19 6.52
CA ALA A 242 1.76 10.55 6.03
C ALA A 242 2.02 9.91 4.66
N VAL A 243 2.61 10.67 3.74
CA VAL A 243 3.05 10.23 2.42
C VAL A 243 4.47 10.70 2.18
N TRP A 244 5.33 9.79 1.69
CA TRP A 244 6.72 10.10 1.40
C TRP A 244 7.23 9.33 0.16
N GLY A 245 8.12 9.96 -0.60
CA GLY A 245 8.75 9.40 -1.78
C GLY A 245 7.79 9.14 -2.95
N GLY A 246 8.13 8.14 -3.76
CA GLY A 246 7.44 7.78 -5.00
C GLY A 246 8.16 8.27 -6.24
N ASP A 247 7.84 7.65 -7.37
CA ASP A 247 8.25 8.12 -8.69
C ASP A 247 7.28 9.22 -9.13
N THR A 248 7.82 10.43 -9.29
CA THR A 248 7.11 11.64 -9.71
C THR A 248 7.42 12.03 -11.15
N SER A 249 8.17 11.21 -11.89
CA SER A 249 8.56 11.50 -13.27
C SER A 249 7.32 11.54 -14.18
N SER A 250 6.81 12.76 -14.40
CA SER A 250 5.71 13.05 -15.32
C SER A 250 6.18 13.48 -16.70
N SER A 251 7.48 13.61 -16.94
CA SER A 251 8.05 14.03 -18.23
C SER A 251 9.07 13.01 -18.72
N LEU A 252 8.91 12.58 -19.96
CA LEU A 252 9.93 11.86 -20.72
C LEU A 252 11.18 12.75 -20.97
N ASP A 253 11.03 14.06 -20.80
CA ASP A 253 11.99 15.09 -21.22
C ASP A 253 12.91 15.61 -20.10
N ALA A 254 12.77 15.11 -18.86
CA ALA A 254 13.65 15.53 -17.76
C ALA A 254 14.04 14.34 -16.87
N PRO A 255 14.89 13.41 -17.38
CA PRO A 255 15.27 12.20 -16.67
C PRO A 255 16.04 12.46 -15.36
N ASP A 256 16.65 13.64 -15.21
CA ASP A 256 17.53 14.05 -14.10
C ASP A 256 16.81 14.82 -12.97
N LEU A 257 15.48 14.88 -12.97
CA LEU A 257 14.76 15.49 -11.85
C LEU A 257 14.92 14.64 -10.59
N GLU A 258 15.54 15.20 -9.55
CA GLU A 258 15.61 14.58 -8.24
C GLU A 258 14.21 14.14 -7.79
N LEU A 259 14.09 12.84 -7.48
CA LEU A 259 12.85 12.30 -6.93
C LEU A 259 12.47 13.05 -5.65
N ASP A 260 11.19 13.28 -5.47
CA ASP A 260 10.67 14.04 -4.35
C ASP A 260 10.96 13.35 -3.00
N SER A 261 11.82 13.98 -2.19
CA SER A 261 12.22 13.52 -0.85
C SER A 261 11.42 14.18 0.27
N LYS A 262 10.36 14.93 -0.05
CA LYS A 262 9.57 15.69 0.93
C LYS A 262 8.54 14.81 1.63
N LEU A 263 8.32 15.08 2.93
CA LEU A 263 7.27 14.45 3.74
C LEU A 263 6.00 15.30 3.70
N TYR A 264 4.88 14.66 3.37
CA TYR A 264 3.56 15.29 3.31
C TYR A 264 2.63 14.65 4.33
N LEU A 265 1.90 15.50 5.06
CA LEU A 265 0.88 15.06 6.01
C LEU A 265 -0.49 15.56 5.54
N TYR A 266 -1.42 14.63 5.34
CA TYR A 266 -2.82 14.93 5.07
C TYR A 266 -3.62 14.86 6.35
N ASN A 267 -4.26 15.97 6.73
CA ASN A 267 -5.21 15.99 7.83
C ASN A 267 -6.59 15.55 7.34
N MET A 268 -7.11 14.44 7.85
CA MET A 268 -8.40 13.89 7.42
C MET A 268 -9.60 14.73 7.88
N VAL A 269 -9.43 15.58 8.90
CA VAL A 269 -10.46 16.46 9.44
C VAL A 269 -10.53 17.76 8.63
N SER A 270 -9.39 18.45 8.43
CA SER A 270 -9.37 19.69 7.65
C SER A 270 -9.36 19.47 6.13
N ARG A 271 -9.00 18.26 5.69
CA ARG A 271 -8.83 17.87 4.27
C ARG A 271 -7.72 18.65 3.56
N GLU A 272 -6.73 19.11 4.31
CA GLU A 272 -5.58 19.87 3.81
C GLU A 272 -4.29 19.05 3.91
N TRP A 273 -3.43 19.26 2.92
CA TRP A 273 -2.06 18.76 2.94
C TRP A 273 -1.11 19.80 3.54
N THR A 274 -0.15 19.34 4.32
CA THR A 274 0.98 20.14 4.78
C THR A 274 2.29 19.47 4.41
N ARG A 275 3.17 20.23 3.76
CA ARG A 275 4.53 19.80 3.47
C ARG A 275 5.44 20.13 4.65
N ILE A 276 6.06 19.10 5.21
CA ILE A 276 7.02 19.29 6.31
C ILE A 276 8.30 19.90 5.77
N LYS A 277 8.69 21.04 6.33
CA LYS A 277 9.97 21.70 6.04
C LYS A 277 11.00 21.19 7.04
N MET A 278 11.94 20.40 6.54
CA MET A 278 13.06 19.91 7.33
C MET A 278 14.03 21.05 7.64
N GLU A 279 14.86 20.85 8.65
CA GLU A 279 16.00 21.73 8.95
C GLU A 279 16.92 21.86 7.72
N PRO A 280 17.36 23.07 7.35
CA PRO A 280 18.32 23.26 6.27
C PRO A 280 19.56 22.39 6.48
N ASP A 281 20.05 21.79 5.39
CA ASP A 281 21.25 20.94 5.37
C ASP A 281 21.20 19.69 6.25
N SER A 282 20.04 19.38 6.86
CA SER A 282 19.86 18.12 7.58
C SER A 282 19.86 16.92 6.63
N ALA A 283 20.45 15.82 7.10
CA ALA A 283 20.46 14.58 6.33
C ALA A 283 19.02 14.05 6.17
N THR A 284 18.66 13.68 4.93
CA THR A 284 17.34 13.15 4.61
C THR A 284 17.46 11.87 3.76
N PRO A 285 16.48 10.96 3.83
CA PRO A 285 16.43 9.83 2.91
C PRO A 285 16.37 10.34 1.47
N LYS A 286 17.22 9.77 0.60
CA LYS A 286 17.20 10.06 -0.84
C LYS A 286 15.84 9.70 -1.45
N GLY A 287 15.29 10.54 -2.33
CA GLY A 287 14.04 10.26 -3.03
C GLY A 287 14.08 8.91 -3.75
N ARG A 288 13.01 8.11 -3.61
CA ARG A 288 12.95 6.71 -4.05
C ARG A 288 11.51 6.20 -4.15
N TYR A 289 11.32 5.06 -4.80
CA TYR A 289 10.03 4.37 -4.91
C TYR A 289 10.14 2.87 -4.60
N GLY A 290 8.99 2.24 -4.35
CA GLY A 290 8.87 0.83 -3.93
C GLY A 290 9.51 0.53 -2.56
N HIS A 291 9.72 1.57 -1.74
CA HIS A 291 10.08 1.45 -0.34
C HIS A 291 8.84 1.21 0.53
N THR A 292 9.05 0.91 1.80
CA THR A 292 7.96 0.86 2.79
C THR A 292 8.03 2.05 3.74
N LEU A 293 6.85 2.56 4.15
CA LEU A 293 6.70 3.56 5.20
C LEU A 293 5.80 2.96 6.30
N SER A 294 6.37 2.74 7.47
CA SER A 294 5.66 2.17 8.62
C SER A 294 5.51 3.20 9.74
N ALA A 295 4.37 3.18 10.44
CA ALA A 295 4.16 3.96 11.66
C ALA A 295 4.12 3.05 12.88
N VAL A 296 4.98 3.31 13.87
CA VAL A 296 4.97 2.64 15.18
C VAL A 296 4.90 3.69 16.26
N GLY A 297 3.71 3.83 16.87
CA GLY A 297 3.41 4.99 17.72
C GLY A 297 3.57 6.30 16.92
N PRO A 298 4.28 7.31 17.45
CA PRO A 298 4.53 8.57 16.74
C PRO A 298 5.70 8.51 15.75
N MET A 299 6.41 7.39 15.67
CA MET A 299 7.59 7.26 14.82
C MET A 299 7.19 6.75 13.43
N LEU A 300 7.61 7.46 12.40
CA LEU A 300 7.63 6.96 11.04
C LEU A 300 8.96 6.27 10.76
N TYR A 301 8.94 5.20 9.98
CA TYR A 301 10.12 4.47 9.54
C TYR A 301 10.07 4.21 8.04
N VAL A 302 11.13 4.60 7.33
CA VAL A 302 11.32 4.31 5.90
C VAL A 302 12.38 3.22 5.77
N PHE A 303 12.10 2.20 4.97
CA PHE A 303 13.07 1.15 4.66
C PHE A 303 13.05 0.77 3.16
N GLY A 304 14.25 0.61 2.61
CA GLY A 304 14.48 0.10 1.27
C GLY A 304 14.04 1.02 0.14
N GLY A 305 13.56 0.42 -0.95
CA GLY A 305 13.18 1.08 -2.20
C GLY A 305 14.32 1.16 -3.21
N GLN A 306 14.05 1.85 -4.32
CA GLN A 306 15.02 2.05 -5.38
C GLN A 306 14.93 3.43 -6.03
N ARG A 307 16.00 3.80 -6.74
CA ARG A 307 16.08 4.93 -7.67
C ARG A 307 17.02 4.54 -8.81
N GLU A 308 16.54 4.60 -10.05
CA GLU A 308 17.38 4.39 -11.26
C GLU A 308 18.23 3.10 -11.21
N GLY A 309 17.64 1.98 -10.79
CA GLY A 309 18.34 0.69 -10.66
C GLY A 309 19.29 0.59 -9.45
N THR A 310 19.42 1.65 -8.65
CA THR A 310 20.06 1.58 -7.34
C THR A 310 19.02 1.21 -6.29
N PHE A 311 19.25 0.11 -5.58
CA PHE A 311 18.38 -0.38 -4.50
C PHE A 311 18.99 -0.02 -3.14
N PHE A 312 18.16 0.23 -2.15
CA PHE A 312 18.61 0.65 -0.82
C PHE A 312 18.25 -0.36 0.26
N ASN A 313 19.01 -0.35 1.35
CA ASN A 313 18.65 -0.99 2.63
C ASN A 313 18.94 -0.10 3.85
N ASP A 314 19.08 1.20 3.63
CA ASP A 314 19.06 2.15 4.73
C ASP A 314 17.70 2.15 5.44
N MET A 315 17.73 2.55 6.71
CA MET A 315 16.55 2.77 7.50
C MET A 315 16.58 4.16 8.09
N TRP A 316 15.49 4.90 7.90
CA TRP A 316 15.33 6.25 8.43
C TRP A 316 14.13 6.31 9.35
N SER A 317 14.17 7.20 10.34
CA SER A 317 13.05 7.46 11.21
C SER A 317 12.74 8.94 11.36
N PHE A 318 11.46 9.27 11.59
CA PHE A 318 10.99 10.62 11.85
C PHE A 318 10.01 10.61 13.01
N ASP A 319 10.26 11.46 14.02
CA ASP A 319 9.38 11.58 15.19
C ASP A 319 8.31 12.65 14.94
N LEU A 320 7.05 12.23 14.75
CA LEU A 320 5.94 13.16 14.52
C LEU A 320 5.64 14.05 15.73
N ARG A 321 6.12 13.73 16.94
CA ARG A 321 5.95 14.62 18.12
C ARG A 321 6.73 15.91 17.99
N SER A 322 7.83 15.90 17.23
CA SER A 322 8.66 17.09 16.97
C SER A 322 7.88 18.22 16.30
N LEU A 323 6.71 17.93 15.72
CA LEU A 323 5.80 18.94 15.16
C LEU A 323 5.21 19.87 16.22
N ARG A 324 5.17 19.49 17.51
CA ARG A 324 4.65 20.34 18.60
C ARG A 324 5.58 21.49 18.93
N ASP A 325 6.87 21.19 18.98
CA ASP A 325 7.94 22.07 19.42
C ASP A 325 8.86 22.48 18.26
N TYR A 326 8.36 22.39 17.02
CA TYR A 326 9.11 22.67 15.79
C TYR A 326 9.76 24.07 15.73
N LYS A 327 9.24 25.02 16.51
CA LYS A 327 9.79 26.39 16.64
C LYS A 327 11.07 26.42 17.48
N THR A 328 11.23 25.48 18.41
CA THR A 328 12.35 25.36 19.34
C THR A 328 13.24 24.15 19.06
N ASN A 329 12.74 23.17 18.32
CA ASN A 329 13.43 21.95 17.97
C ASN A 329 13.31 21.68 16.46
N PRO A 330 14.41 21.72 15.69
CA PRO A 330 14.35 21.53 14.25
C PRO A 330 13.82 20.15 13.85
N LEU A 331 13.00 20.13 12.78
CA LEU A 331 12.45 18.90 12.21
C LEU A 331 13.50 18.20 11.36
N ARG A 332 13.87 16.97 11.74
CA ARG A 332 14.91 16.19 11.07
C ARG A 332 14.56 14.72 10.97
N TRP A 333 15.03 14.10 9.89
CA TRP A 333 15.11 12.65 9.81
C TRP A 333 16.31 12.15 10.61
N GLU A 334 16.18 10.96 11.19
CA GLU A 334 17.27 10.26 11.86
C GLU A 334 17.64 9.01 11.06
N LEU A 335 18.92 8.89 10.70
CA LEU A 335 19.45 7.68 10.08
C LEU A 335 19.61 6.59 11.16
N VAL A 336 18.88 5.50 10.99
CA VAL A 336 18.89 4.35 11.91
C VAL A 336 19.91 3.31 11.47
N HIS A 337 19.94 3.01 10.16
CA HIS A 337 20.91 2.09 9.57
C HIS A 337 21.42 2.66 8.25
N GLU A 338 22.74 2.65 8.09
CA GLU A 338 23.38 3.05 6.85
C GLU A 338 23.11 2.06 5.73
N ASP A 339 23.09 2.61 4.52
CA ASP A 339 23.01 1.84 3.29
C ASP A 339 24.27 0.96 3.14
N GLY A 340 24.10 -0.34 2.92
CA GLY A 340 25.19 -1.32 2.90
C GLY A 340 25.50 -2.00 4.25
N ALA A 341 24.71 -1.78 5.29
CA ALA A 341 24.87 -2.51 6.56
C ALA A 341 24.71 -4.04 6.37
N ILE A 342 25.49 -4.84 7.13
CA ILE A 342 25.69 -6.29 6.90
C ILE A 342 24.88 -7.17 7.90
N LYS A 343 24.03 -6.57 8.75
CA LYS A 343 23.12 -7.28 9.68
C LYS A 343 21.69 -6.77 9.59
N VAL A 344 21.32 -6.32 8.40
CA VAL A 344 19.99 -5.81 8.07
C VAL A 344 19.54 -6.52 6.79
N PRO A 345 18.25 -6.45 6.42
CA PRO A 345 17.80 -7.06 5.19
C PRO A 345 18.58 -6.50 3.99
N ALA A 346 18.82 -7.35 2.98
CA ALA A 346 19.47 -6.93 1.75
C ALA A 346 18.72 -5.77 1.07
N ARG A 347 19.43 -5.02 0.20
CA ARG A 347 18.85 -3.96 -0.63
C ARG A 347 17.65 -4.50 -1.39
N ARG A 348 16.53 -3.79 -1.35
CA ARG A 348 15.28 -4.30 -1.95
C ARG A 348 14.25 -3.23 -2.22
N THR A 349 13.42 -3.47 -3.23
CA THR A 349 12.20 -2.73 -3.55
C THR A 349 11.03 -3.70 -3.66
N GLY A 350 9.79 -3.18 -3.64
CA GLY A 350 8.57 -3.98 -3.83
C GLY A 350 8.34 -5.02 -2.73
N HIS A 351 8.99 -4.86 -1.58
CA HIS A 351 8.72 -5.63 -0.37
C HIS A 351 7.54 -5.01 0.38
N VAL A 352 6.96 -5.78 1.30
CA VAL A 352 5.90 -5.28 2.20
C VAL A 352 6.44 -5.07 3.60
N SER A 353 5.78 -4.21 4.36
CA SER A 353 5.99 -4.06 5.80
C SER A 353 4.67 -4.00 6.54
N VAL A 354 4.58 -4.62 7.70
CA VAL A 354 3.48 -4.42 8.67
C VAL A 354 4.03 -4.21 10.07
N SER A 355 3.25 -3.57 10.93
CA SER A 355 3.64 -3.33 12.33
C SER A 355 2.76 -4.15 13.29
N ASP A 356 3.37 -4.72 14.32
CA ASP A 356 2.68 -5.38 15.45
C ASP A 356 3.41 -4.99 16.75
N GLY A 357 2.71 -4.25 17.61
CA GLY A 357 3.32 -3.67 18.81
C GLY A 357 4.47 -2.71 18.51
N ASP A 358 5.65 -2.99 19.07
CA ASP A 358 6.90 -2.22 18.90
C ASP A 358 7.79 -2.79 17.79
N LYS A 359 7.21 -3.55 16.85
CA LYS A 359 7.96 -4.28 15.83
C LYS A 359 7.42 -4.02 14.45
N ILE A 360 8.34 -3.94 13.48
CA ILE A 360 8.05 -3.88 12.06
C ILE A 360 8.53 -5.18 11.43
N TYR A 361 7.64 -5.86 10.72
CA TYR A 361 7.96 -7.08 9.98
C TYR A 361 7.98 -6.76 8.49
N ILE A 362 8.96 -7.31 7.77
CA ILE A 362 9.02 -7.22 6.31
C ILE A 362 9.08 -8.61 5.69
N PHE A 363 8.60 -8.70 4.45
CA PHE A 363 8.68 -9.91 3.64
C PHE A 363 8.92 -9.60 2.17
N GLY A 364 9.78 -10.40 1.55
CA GLY A 364 10.03 -10.41 0.11
C GLY A 364 10.69 -9.15 -0.45
N GLY A 365 10.34 -8.81 -1.70
CA GLY A 365 10.95 -7.76 -2.51
C GLY A 365 12.01 -8.29 -3.48
N THR A 366 12.68 -7.40 -4.20
CA THR A 366 13.77 -7.72 -5.12
C THR A 366 14.83 -6.61 -5.18
N ASP A 367 16.05 -6.96 -5.57
CA ASP A 367 17.12 -6.04 -5.99
C ASP A 367 17.33 -6.02 -7.52
N GLY A 368 16.35 -6.53 -8.28
CA GLY A 368 16.42 -6.66 -9.73
C GLY A 368 17.22 -7.87 -10.23
N GLN A 369 18.00 -8.54 -9.37
CA GLN A 369 18.69 -9.80 -9.70
C GLN A 369 18.08 -10.98 -8.96
N TYR A 370 17.71 -10.77 -7.70
CA TYR A 370 17.17 -11.78 -6.80
C TYR A 370 15.82 -11.34 -6.26
N HIS A 371 14.85 -12.27 -6.20
CA HIS A 371 13.62 -12.07 -5.46
C HIS A 371 13.75 -12.75 -4.09
N TYR A 372 13.33 -12.05 -3.06
CA TYR A 372 13.44 -12.51 -1.68
C TYR A 372 12.14 -13.19 -1.22
N ASN A 373 12.25 -14.16 -0.30
CA ASN A 373 11.16 -14.72 0.52
C ASN A 373 11.54 -14.81 2.01
N ASP A 374 12.54 -14.03 2.41
CA ASP A 374 12.97 -13.92 3.80
C ASP A 374 11.95 -13.12 4.64
N THR A 375 11.92 -13.38 5.94
CA THR A 375 11.11 -12.63 6.90
C THR A 375 12.01 -11.97 7.90
N TRP A 376 11.94 -10.65 8.00
CA TRP A 376 12.74 -9.88 8.95
C TRP A 376 11.85 -9.12 9.92
N MET A 377 12.41 -8.88 11.11
CA MET A 377 11.77 -8.11 12.16
C MET A 377 12.71 -7.01 12.64
N PHE A 378 12.25 -5.78 12.62
CA PHE A 378 12.89 -4.65 13.26
C PHE A 378 12.21 -4.36 14.59
N CYS A 379 12.99 -4.33 15.67
CA CYS A 379 12.52 -3.97 16.99
C CYS A 379 12.76 -2.47 17.23
N THR A 380 11.71 -1.66 17.34
CA THR A 380 11.86 -0.18 17.40
C THR A 380 12.47 0.30 18.70
N SER A 381 12.33 -0.49 19.79
CA SER A 381 12.91 -0.18 21.10
C SER A 381 14.43 -0.38 21.14
N THR A 382 14.95 -1.43 20.51
CA THR A 382 16.40 -1.69 20.43
C THR A 382 17.04 -1.14 19.15
N ARG A 383 16.22 -0.74 18.17
CA ARG A 383 16.63 -0.32 16.83
C ARG A 383 17.52 -1.35 16.13
N THR A 384 17.10 -2.61 16.18
CA THR A 384 17.85 -3.72 15.59
C THR A 384 16.96 -4.57 14.69
N TRP A 385 17.52 -4.94 13.54
CA TRP A 385 16.98 -5.98 12.67
C TRP A 385 17.31 -7.39 13.18
N THR A 386 16.44 -8.34 12.90
CA THR A 386 16.64 -9.77 13.14
C THR A 386 15.97 -10.55 12.02
N GLU A 387 16.73 -11.38 11.33
CA GLU A 387 16.18 -12.35 10.39
C GLU A 387 15.47 -13.45 11.19
N LEU A 388 14.24 -13.77 10.82
CA LEU A 388 13.46 -14.77 11.52
C LEU A 388 13.61 -16.13 10.85
N SER A 389 14.04 -17.12 11.62
CA SER A 389 13.86 -18.52 11.23
C SER A 389 12.36 -18.85 11.29
N CYS A 390 11.73 -18.94 10.12
CA CYS A 390 10.32 -19.25 9.98
C CYS A 390 10.08 -20.73 9.69
N ILE A 391 8.91 -21.22 10.08
CA ILE A 391 8.45 -22.58 9.82
C ILE A 391 7.11 -22.58 9.07
N GLY A 392 6.67 -23.74 8.59
CA GLY A 392 5.39 -23.90 7.89
C GLY A 392 5.53 -23.64 6.39
N TYR A 393 4.46 -23.15 5.76
CA TYR A 393 4.44 -22.92 4.33
C TYR A 393 4.99 -21.52 4.01
N ILE A 394 6.30 -21.39 3.87
CA ILE A 394 6.94 -20.12 3.52
C ILE A 394 6.55 -19.77 2.08
N PRO A 395 5.95 -18.60 1.81
CA PRO A 395 5.54 -18.22 0.46
C PRO A 395 6.74 -18.14 -0.49
N SER A 396 6.48 -18.34 -1.78
CA SER A 396 7.49 -18.17 -2.83
C SER A 396 8.04 -16.74 -2.86
N ALA A 397 9.29 -16.62 -3.33
CA ALA A 397 9.93 -15.32 -3.52
C ALA A 397 9.15 -14.44 -4.48
N ARG A 398 8.94 -13.17 -4.07
CA ARG A 398 8.01 -12.27 -4.74
C ARG A 398 8.27 -10.80 -4.46
N GLU A 399 7.83 -9.95 -5.39
CA GLU A 399 7.76 -8.50 -5.22
C GLU A 399 6.36 -7.96 -5.57
N GLY A 400 6.06 -6.71 -5.22
CA GLY A 400 4.81 -6.04 -5.60
C GLY A 400 3.53 -6.64 -5.04
N HIS A 401 3.65 -7.51 -4.04
CA HIS A 401 2.53 -8.02 -3.25
C HIS A 401 2.09 -6.97 -2.24
N ALA A 402 0.91 -7.17 -1.66
CA ALA A 402 0.42 -6.33 -0.57
C ALA A 402 0.33 -7.13 0.74
N ALA A 403 0.31 -6.41 1.86
CA ALA A 403 0.17 -7.01 3.17
C ALA A 403 -0.68 -6.17 4.11
N ALA A 404 -1.34 -6.83 5.06
CA ALA A 404 -2.01 -6.19 6.17
C ALA A 404 -1.91 -7.05 7.44
N ALA A 405 -1.81 -6.41 8.61
CA ALA A 405 -1.79 -7.10 9.89
C ALA A 405 -3.20 -7.18 10.49
N ALA A 406 -3.62 -8.37 10.90
CA ALA A 406 -4.87 -8.59 11.63
C ALA A 406 -4.70 -9.76 12.60
N ASN A 407 -5.27 -9.63 13.81
CA ASN A 407 -5.36 -10.74 14.77
C ASN A 407 -4.02 -11.47 15.03
N GLY A 408 -2.93 -10.72 15.26
CA GLY A 408 -1.60 -11.27 15.56
C GLY A 408 -0.95 -11.99 14.38
N ARG A 409 -1.38 -11.67 13.15
CA ARG A 409 -0.86 -12.24 11.90
C ARG A 409 -0.67 -11.16 10.85
N MET A 410 0.36 -11.31 10.03
CA MET A 410 0.48 -10.62 8.75
C MET A 410 -0.18 -11.49 7.68
N TYR A 411 -1.06 -10.92 6.87
CA TYR A 411 -1.58 -11.55 5.65
C TYR A 411 -0.88 -10.93 4.46
N ILE A 412 -0.46 -11.75 3.51
CA ILE A 412 0.05 -11.30 2.21
C ILE A 412 -0.81 -11.89 1.10
N PHE A 413 -0.97 -11.13 0.02
CA PHE A 413 -1.68 -11.59 -1.17
C PHE A 413 -0.95 -11.17 -2.45
N GLY A 414 -0.94 -12.09 -3.42
CA GLY A 414 -0.45 -11.86 -4.77
C GLY A 414 1.01 -11.44 -4.87
N GLY A 415 1.29 -10.46 -5.74
CA GLY A 415 2.62 -10.05 -6.18
C GLY A 415 3.08 -10.74 -7.45
N ARG A 416 4.34 -10.55 -7.84
CA ARG A 416 4.97 -11.26 -8.96
C ARG A 416 6.07 -12.18 -8.48
N GLY A 417 6.10 -13.38 -9.03
CA GLY A 417 7.14 -14.37 -8.76
C GLY A 417 8.43 -14.11 -9.57
N VAL A 418 9.45 -14.94 -9.33
CA VAL A 418 10.75 -14.90 -10.01
C VAL A 418 10.64 -14.97 -11.54
N ASN A 419 9.61 -15.67 -12.04
CA ASN A 419 9.33 -15.81 -13.48
C ASN A 419 8.57 -14.62 -14.08
N GLY A 420 8.25 -13.59 -13.30
CA GLY A 420 7.47 -12.42 -13.73
C GLY A 420 5.95 -12.64 -13.75
N GLU A 421 5.46 -13.82 -13.39
CA GLU A 421 4.03 -14.12 -13.35
C GLU A 421 3.37 -13.52 -12.11
N ASP A 422 2.17 -12.97 -12.28
CA ASP A 422 1.34 -12.54 -11.16
C ASP A 422 0.85 -13.75 -10.35
N LEU A 423 0.82 -13.57 -9.03
CA LEU A 423 0.43 -14.58 -8.04
C LEU A 423 -0.97 -14.26 -7.51
N ALA A 424 -1.71 -15.29 -7.11
CA ALA A 424 -3.07 -15.20 -6.55
C ALA A 424 -3.19 -15.87 -5.17
N ASP A 425 -2.07 -16.26 -4.56
CA ASP A 425 -2.10 -16.97 -3.28
C ASP A 425 -2.25 -16.03 -2.08
N LEU A 426 -3.01 -16.49 -1.10
CA LEU A 426 -3.11 -15.89 0.23
C LEU A 426 -2.24 -16.70 1.20
N ALA A 427 -1.34 -16.01 1.88
CA ALA A 427 -0.58 -16.57 2.99
C ALA A 427 -0.70 -15.72 4.24
N ALA A 428 -0.52 -16.34 5.41
CA ALA A 428 -0.51 -15.65 6.69
C ALA A 428 0.70 -16.05 7.53
N PHE A 429 1.38 -15.07 8.12
CA PHE A 429 2.47 -15.26 9.07
C PHE A 429 1.98 -14.96 10.48
N CYS A 430 2.07 -15.94 11.38
CA CYS A 430 1.81 -15.71 12.80
C CYS A 430 3.06 -15.19 13.50
N PHE A 431 3.00 -13.96 14.03
CA PHE A 431 4.14 -13.30 14.66
C PHE A 431 4.70 -14.10 15.85
N GLN A 432 3.81 -14.59 16.72
CA GLN A 432 4.20 -15.32 17.93
C GLN A 432 4.84 -16.68 17.61
N LYS A 433 4.23 -17.46 16.70
CA LYS A 433 4.70 -18.81 16.34
C LYS A 433 5.81 -18.80 15.27
N ARG A 434 6.10 -17.65 14.66
CA ARG A 434 6.96 -17.50 13.47
C ARG A 434 6.65 -18.52 12.38
N ARG A 435 5.35 -18.75 12.18
CA ARG A 435 4.83 -19.79 11.29
C ARG A 435 4.03 -19.18 10.15
N TRP A 436 4.38 -19.57 8.94
CA TRP A 436 3.61 -19.28 7.75
C TRP A 436 2.56 -20.36 7.48
N TYR A 437 1.40 -19.92 7.02
CA TYR A 437 0.28 -20.73 6.57
C TYR A 437 -0.10 -20.29 5.16
N MET A 438 -0.52 -21.25 4.33
CA MET A 438 -1.13 -20.97 3.03
C MET A 438 -2.55 -21.54 3.03
N PHE A 439 -3.43 -20.88 2.30
CA PHE A 439 -4.82 -21.25 2.19
C PHE A 439 -5.20 -21.50 0.72
N GLN A 440 -6.07 -22.48 0.51
CA GLN A 440 -6.67 -22.78 -0.78
C GLN A 440 -8.19 -22.85 -0.61
N ASN A 441 -8.93 -22.64 -1.70
CA ASN A 441 -10.39 -22.76 -1.73
C ASN A 441 -11.12 -21.86 -0.71
N MET A 442 -10.67 -20.62 -0.59
CA MET A 442 -11.17 -19.63 0.39
C MET A 442 -12.37 -18.82 -0.10
N GLY A 443 -13.08 -19.31 -1.12
CA GLY A 443 -14.19 -18.63 -1.79
C GLY A 443 -13.74 -17.78 -2.96
N PRO A 444 -14.49 -16.70 -3.30
CA PRO A 444 -14.20 -15.83 -4.44
C PRO A 444 -13.00 -14.92 -4.16
N ALA A 445 -11.81 -15.53 -4.13
CA ALA A 445 -10.54 -14.85 -3.94
C ALA A 445 -10.23 -13.92 -5.14
N PRO A 446 -9.46 -12.85 -4.94
CA PRO A 446 -9.03 -12.00 -6.04
C PRO A 446 -8.26 -12.80 -7.11
N CYS A 447 -8.39 -12.40 -8.37
CA CYS A 447 -7.47 -12.86 -9.42
C CYS A 447 -6.01 -12.48 -9.13
N ALA A 448 -5.08 -13.17 -9.80
CA ALA A 448 -3.64 -12.93 -9.70
C ALA A 448 -3.32 -11.46 -10.00
N ARG A 449 -2.54 -10.80 -9.14
CA ARG A 449 -2.27 -9.36 -9.29
C ARG A 449 -1.05 -8.86 -8.52
N SER A 450 -0.53 -7.73 -8.96
CA SER A 450 0.54 -6.98 -8.30
C SER A 450 0.27 -5.47 -8.28
N GLY A 451 1.01 -4.74 -7.45
CA GLY A 451 0.85 -3.29 -7.28
C GLY A 451 -0.49 -2.85 -6.66
N HIS A 452 -1.20 -3.77 -6.02
CA HIS A 452 -2.44 -3.52 -5.29
C HIS A 452 -2.15 -3.09 -3.84
N ALA A 453 -3.18 -2.65 -3.13
CA ALA A 453 -3.09 -2.31 -1.71
C ALA A 453 -3.91 -3.27 -0.84
N MET A 454 -3.47 -3.46 0.40
CA MET A 454 -4.18 -4.19 1.44
C MET A 454 -4.28 -3.37 2.71
N ALA A 455 -5.44 -3.43 3.37
CA ALA A 455 -5.66 -2.73 4.63
C ALA A 455 -6.61 -3.49 5.55
N THR A 456 -6.43 -3.32 6.86
CA THR A 456 -7.23 -4.00 7.89
C THR A 456 -8.29 -3.08 8.49
N PHE A 457 -9.49 -3.63 8.70
CA PHE A 457 -10.52 -3.08 9.58
C PHE A 457 -11.03 -4.16 10.54
N GLY A 458 -10.59 -4.12 11.80
CA GLY A 458 -10.87 -5.18 12.78
C GLY A 458 -10.33 -6.53 12.31
N SER A 459 -11.23 -7.49 12.07
CA SER A 459 -10.87 -8.82 11.55
C SER A 459 -10.95 -8.94 10.03
N ARG A 460 -11.27 -7.85 9.32
CA ARG A 460 -11.43 -7.85 7.87
C ARG A 460 -10.17 -7.29 7.20
N VAL A 461 -9.73 -7.95 6.14
CA VAL A 461 -8.63 -7.48 5.29
C VAL A 461 -9.18 -7.16 3.91
N VAL A 462 -9.01 -5.92 3.46
CA VAL A 462 -9.47 -5.44 2.16
C VAL A 462 -8.32 -5.54 1.15
N VAL A 463 -8.62 -6.00 -0.06
CA VAL A 463 -7.72 -5.98 -1.23
C VAL A 463 -8.33 -5.07 -2.28
N VAL A 464 -7.55 -4.10 -2.77
CA VAL A 464 -8.03 -3.07 -3.70
C VAL A 464 -6.99 -2.71 -4.75
N GLY A 465 -7.44 -2.58 -6.01
CA GLY A 465 -6.62 -2.18 -7.14
C GLY A 465 -5.64 -3.26 -7.60
N GLY A 466 -4.51 -2.78 -8.15
CA GLY A 466 -3.50 -3.57 -8.81
C GLY A 466 -3.72 -3.73 -10.31
N GLU A 467 -2.81 -4.48 -10.91
CA GLU A 467 -2.87 -4.97 -12.27
C GLU A 467 -2.71 -6.48 -12.31
N SER A 468 -3.19 -7.10 -13.38
CA SER A 468 -3.07 -8.53 -13.64
C SER A 468 -2.57 -8.75 -15.05
N SER A 469 -1.52 -9.55 -15.21
CA SER A 469 -1.00 -10.04 -16.49
C SER A 469 -1.98 -11.02 -17.15
N ILE A 470 -2.81 -11.69 -16.36
CA ILE A 470 -3.81 -12.66 -16.82
C ILE A 470 -5.14 -11.94 -17.02
N ALA A 471 -5.46 -11.62 -18.28
CA ALA A 471 -6.71 -10.96 -18.65
C ALA A 471 -7.98 -11.85 -18.52
N GLN A 472 -7.91 -13.04 -17.92
CA GLN A 472 -8.93 -14.09 -18.08
C GLN A 472 -9.16 -14.89 -16.79
N CYS A 473 -10.36 -14.78 -16.23
CA CYS A 473 -10.94 -15.75 -15.31
C CYS A 473 -12.10 -16.44 -16.06
N GLU A 474 -12.26 -17.75 -15.91
CA GLU A 474 -13.44 -18.43 -16.42
C GLU A 474 -14.54 -18.35 -15.36
N ASP A 475 -15.73 -17.87 -15.72
CA ASP A 475 -16.89 -17.94 -14.82
C ASP A 475 -17.45 -19.38 -14.75
N ASP A 476 -18.31 -19.66 -13.77
CA ASP A 476 -18.99 -20.96 -13.58
C ASP A 476 -19.81 -21.43 -14.82
N LYS A 477 -19.93 -20.59 -15.87
CA LYS A 477 -20.64 -20.85 -17.13
C LYS A 477 -19.69 -20.95 -18.33
N GLY A 478 -18.37 -21.04 -18.10
CA GLY A 478 -17.36 -21.17 -19.15
C GLY A 478 -17.22 -19.93 -20.03
N ARG A 479 -17.73 -18.77 -19.60
CA ARG A 479 -17.49 -17.49 -20.28
C ARG A 479 -16.24 -16.87 -19.70
N LYS A 480 -15.36 -16.40 -20.58
CA LYS A 480 -14.19 -15.61 -20.23
C LYS A 480 -14.65 -14.28 -19.62
N ALA A 481 -14.78 -14.22 -18.30
CA ALA A 481 -15.10 -13.00 -17.58
C ALA A 481 -13.78 -12.34 -17.17
N LYS A 482 -13.56 -11.11 -17.65
CA LYS A 482 -12.48 -10.26 -17.17
C LYS A 482 -12.81 -9.88 -15.72
N GLU A 483 -12.34 -10.63 -14.72
CA GLU A 483 -12.44 -10.17 -13.34
C GLU A 483 -11.49 -8.96 -13.22
N SER A 484 -12.09 -7.79 -13.26
CA SER A 484 -11.34 -6.54 -13.26
C SER A 484 -10.72 -6.33 -11.90
N CYS A 485 -9.48 -5.85 -11.84
CA CYS A 485 -8.85 -5.27 -10.64
C CYS A 485 -9.61 -4.03 -10.08
N SER A 486 -10.83 -3.78 -10.59
CA SER A 486 -11.81 -2.80 -10.14
C SER A 486 -12.76 -3.31 -9.06
N LYS A 487 -12.80 -4.62 -8.75
CA LYS A 487 -13.60 -5.16 -7.64
C LYS A 487 -12.86 -5.02 -6.31
N ILE A 488 -13.63 -4.90 -5.23
CA ILE A 488 -13.09 -4.89 -3.86
C ILE A 488 -13.27 -6.29 -3.26
N HIS A 489 -12.20 -6.89 -2.76
CA HIS A 489 -12.29 -8.17 -2.07
C HIS A 489 -12.07 -7.97 -0.58
N ILE A 490 -12.87 -8.64 0.24
CA ILE A 490 -12.78 -8.58 1.70
C ILE A 490 -12.60 -9.98 2.25
N LEU A 491 -11.52 -10.20 2.99
CA LEU A 491 -11.23 -11.43 3.71
C LEU A 491 -11.66 -11.26 5.17
N ASP A 492 -12.65 -12.02 5.64
CA ASP A 492 -12.95 -12.11 7.06
C ASP A 492 -12.09 -13.18 7.73
N THR A 493 -11.07 -12.73 8.47
CA THR A 493 -10.08 -13.60 9.09
C THR A 493 -10.66 -14.51 10.18
N ARG A 494 -11.85 -14.20 10.72
CA ARG A 494 -12.52 -15.04 11.73
C ARG A 494 -12.98 -16.38 11.17
N HIS A 495 -13.21 -16.45 9.86
CA HIS A 495 -13.63 -17.67 9.18
C HIS A 495 -12.44 -18.54 8.75
N ILE A 496 -11.20 -18.09 8.98
CA ILE A 496 -10.00 -18.84 8.63
C ILE A 496 -9.65 -19.78 9.77
N LYS A 497 -9.59 -21.08 9.45
CA LYS A 497 -9.08 -22.10 10.37
C LYS A 497 -7.58 -22.28 10.14
N TYR A 498 -6.82 -22.24 11.23
CA TYR A 498 -5.39 -22.48 11.21
C TYR A 498 -5.12 -23.90 11.67
N PRO A 499 -4.32 -24.69 10.94
CA PRO A 499 -3.83 -25.96 11.46
C PRO A 499 -3.03 -25.69 12.75
N SER A 500 -3.28 -26.53 13.76
CA SER A 500 -2.72 -26.42 15.11
C SER A 500 -1.20 -26.37 15.13
#